data_AF-A0A4X2K904-F1
#
_entry.id   AF-A0A4X2K904-F1
#
_cell.length_a   1.000
_cell.length_b   1.000
_cell.length_c   1.000
_cell.angle_alpha   90.00
_cell.angle_beta   90.00
_cell.angle_gamma   90.00
#
_symmetry.space_group_name_H-M   'P 1'
#
loop_
_entity.id
_entity.type
_entity.pdbx_description
1 polymer ?
#
loop_
_entity_poly.entity_id
_entity_poly.type
_entity_poly.pdbx_seq_one_letter_code
_entity_poly.pdbx_strand_id
1 'polypeptide(L)'
;MASTFAYANSTLREQVSLKEKRSVLVIFWILAFLVGNTLYVLYTFSSQQLYNSLIFLKPNLDSLDFFDLLWIVGIADFMLKYITIALKCLVVALPKIILAVKSKGKFYLVIEELSQLFRSLIPIQLWYKYIMGDDPSNSYFLGGVLIILYSLCKVRWAMGRRFPITNYGVRATSQQCAEAGEICAICQAEFREPLVLMCQHVFCEECLCLWFDRERTCPLCRSVAVETLRCWKDGTTSAHFQVY
;
A
#
# COMPACT_ATOMS: atom_id res chain seq x y z
N MET A 1 -8.18 17.87 -1.62
CA MET A 1 -7.91 16.44 -1.88
C MET A 1 -6.49 16.03 -1.50
N ALA A 2 -5.44 16.68 -2.03
CA ALA A 2 -4.06 16.35 -1.67
C ALA A 2 -3.74 16.52 -0.17
N SER A 3 -4.25 17.57 0.47
CA SER A 3 -4.13 17.79 1.92
C SER A 3 -4.83 16.69 2.74
N THR A 4 -6.07 16.35 2.38
CA THR A 4 -6.84 15.24 2.96
C THR A 4 -6.06 13.92 2.88
N PHE A 5 -5.48 13.63 1.72
CA PHE A 5 -4.64 12.46 1.51
C PHE A 5 -3.39 12.48 2.40
N ALA A 6 -2.63 13.57 2.39
CA ALA A 6 -1.39 13.69 3.15
C ALA A 6 -1.65 13.48 4.66
N TYR A 7 -2.69 14.13 5.18
CA TYR A 7 -3.10 14.04 6.56
C TYR A 7 -3.59 12.63 6.95
N ALA A 8 -4.45 12.01 6.15
CA ALA A 8 -4.94 10.66 6.43
C ALA A 8 -3.80 9.62 6.37
N ASN A 9 -2.88 9.76 5.40
CA ASN A 9 -1.75 8.85 5.23
C ASN A 9 -0.73 8.98 6.37
N SER A 10 -0.40 10.21 6.79
CA SER A 10 0.51 10.44 7.92
C SER A 10 -0.07 9.91 9.23
N THR A 11 -1.35 10.18 9.47
CA THR A 11 -2.03 9.74 10.71
C THR A 11 -2.19 8.23 10.74
N LEU A 12 -2.53 7.58 9.62
CA LEU A 12 -2.55 6.12 9.53
C LEU A 12 -1.17 5.51 9.84
N ARG A 13 -0.10 6.04 9.23
CA ARG A 13 1.28 5.59 9.47
C ARG A 13 1.65 5.70 10.95
N GLU A 14 1.28 6.80 11.59
CA GLU A 14 1.48 6.99 13.02
C GLU A 14 0.73 5.91 13.84
N GLN A 15 -0.56 5.67 13.56
CA GLN A 15 -1.34 4.64 14.25
C GLN A 15 -0.79 3.22 14.03
N VAL A 16 -0.24 2.93 12.85
CA VAL A 16 0.45 1.65 12.59
C VAL A 16 1.72 1.53 13.43
N SER A 17 2.47 2.63 13.58
CA SER A 17 3.71 2.65 14.38
C SER A 17 3.47 2.45 15.88
N LEU A 18 2.31 2.89 16.40
CA LEU A 18 1.93 2.80 17.82
C LEU A 18 1.51 1.38 18.26
N LYS A 19 1.25 0.46 17.33
CA LYS A 19 0.92 -0.96 17.57
C LYS A 19 -0.20 -1.19 18.61
N GLU A 20 0.15 -1.56 19.84
CA GLU A 20 -0.81 -1.87 20.92
C GLU A 20 -1.39 -0.61 21.55
N LYS A 21 -0.67 0.51 21.51
CA LYS A 21 -1.10 1.81 22.05
C LYS A 21 -1.94 2.62 21.06
N ARG A 22 -2.36 2.00 19.95
CA ARG A 22 -3.16 2.66 18.90
C ARG A 22 -4.52 3.11 19.44
N SER A 23 -5.00 4.26 18.95
CA SER A 23 -6.32 4.76 19.29
C SER A 23 -7.35 4.34 18.24
N VAL A 24 -8.29 3.48 18.64
CA VAL A 24 -9.40 3.05 17.75
C VAL A 24 -10.29 4.22 17.38
N LEU A 25 -10.46 5.20 18.27
CA LEU A 25 -11.23 6.42 18.01
C LEU A 25 -10.61 7.25 16.88
N VAL A 26 -9.28 7.40 16.87
CA VAL A 26 -8.57 8.10 15.78
C VAL A 26 -8.76 7.38 14.45
N ILE A 27 -8.68 6.05 14.44
CA ILE A 27 -8.89 5.24 13.23
C ILE A 27 -10.33 5.40 12.71
N PHE A 28 -11.32 5.34 13.60
CA PHE A 28 -12.73 5.52 13.24
C PHE A 28 -12.98 6.92 12.68
N TRP A 29 -12.37 7.94 13.29
CA TRP A 29 -12.50 9.31 12.81
C TRP A 29 -11.85 9.50 11.42
N ILE A 30 -10.68 8.91 11.16
CA ILE A 30 -10.08 8.91 9.81
C ILE A 30 -11.00 8.23 8.79
N LEU A 31 -11.60 7.09 9.15
CA LEU A 31 -12.55 6.39 8.29
C LEU A 31 -13.75 7.27 7.96
N ALA A 32 -14.38 7.87 8.97
CA ALA A 32 -15.51 8.78 8.77
C ALA A 32 -15.12 10.00 7.92
N PHE A 33 -13.93 10.57 8.16
CA PHE A 33 -13.40 11.70 7.40
C PHE A 33 -13.18 11.35 5.91
N LEU A 34 -12.57 10.19 5.62
CA LEU A 34 -12.35 9.71 4.25
C LEU A 34 -13.65 9.39 3.51
N VAL A 35 -14.60 8.74 4.20
CA VAL A 35 -15.93 8.44 3.65
C VAL A 35 -16.68 9.74 3.36
N GLY A 36 -16.70 10.69 4.29
CA GLY A 36 -17.33 11.99 4.09
C GLY A 36 -16.74 12.76 2.91
N ASN A 37 -15.41 12.80 2.77
CA ASN A 37 -14.76 13.44 1.61
C ASN A 37 -15.09 12.74 0.28
N THR A 38 -15.15 11.40 0.29
CA THR A 38 -15.54 10.62 -0.90
C THR A 38 -16.98 10.93 -1.30
N LEU A 39 -17.92 10.88 -0.35
CA LEU A 39 -19.32 11.19 -0.59
C LEU A 39 -19.54 12.64 -1.04
N TYR A 40 -18.80 13.59 -0.47
CA TYR A 40 -18.85 15.00 -0.88
C TYR A 40 -18.44 15.19 -2.35
N VAL A 41 -17.36 14.53 -2.79
CA VAL A 41 -16.93 14.57 -4.19
C VAL A 41 -17.98 13.92 -5.09
N LEU A 42 -18.51 12.75 -4.72
CA LEU A 42 -19.57 12.07 -5.49
C LEU A 42 -20.86 12.90 -5.60
N TYR A 43 -21.24 13.61 -4.54
CA TYR A 43 -22.40 14.48 -4.54
C TYR A 43 -22.18 15.70 -5.45
N THR A 44 -21.01 16.36 -5.32
CA THR A 44 -20.65 17.54 -6.10
C THR A 44 -20.64 17.25 -7.60
N PHE A 45 -20.21 16.05 -8.00
CA PHE A 45 -20.13 15.63 -9.39
C PHE A 45 -21.20 14.58 -9.77
N SER A 46 -22.32 14.54 -9.06
CA SER A 46 -23.42 13.59 -9.33
C SER A 46 -24.00 13.76 -10.73
N SER A 47 -24.03 14.99 -11.25
CA SER A 47 -24.47 15.30 -12.61
C SER A 47 -23.60 14.70 -13.71
N GLN A 48 -22.28 14.56 -13.48
CA GLN A 48 -21.33 14.01 -14.45
C GLN A 48 -21.13 12.49 -14.33
N GLN A 49 -21.81 11.84 -13.38
CA GLN A 49 -21.75 10.39 -13.12
C GLN A 49 -20.32 9.81 -13.04
N LEU A 50 -19.39 10.55 -12.42
CA LEU A 50 -17.97 10.15 -12.30
C LEU A 50 -17.76 8.79 -11.61
N TYR A 51 -18.75 8.32 -10.84
CA TYR A 51 -18.73 7.00 -10.22
C TYR A 51 -18.70 5.87 -11.26
N ASN A 52 -19.27 6.08 -12.45
CA ASN A 52 -19.23 5.08 -13.52
C ASN A 52 -17.79 4.86 -14.01
N SER A 53 -16.99 5.92 -14.11
CA SER A 53 -15.58 5.84 -14.50
C SER A 53 -14.73 5.05 -13.49
N LEU A 54 -15.12 5.00 -12.22
CA LEU A 54 -14.45 4.19 -11.19
C LEU A 54 -14.74 2.69 -11.32
N ILE A 55 -15.85 2.31 -11.96
CA ILE A 55 -16.33 0.92 -12.12
C ILE A 55 -16.23 0.49 -13.60
N PHE A 56 -15.36 1.14 -14.39
CA PHE A 56 -15.17 0.81 -15.81
C PHE A 56 -16.43 0.98 -16.68
N LEU A 57 -17.40 1.77 -16.22
CA LEU A 57 -18.65 2.09 -16.92
C LEU A 57 -18.56 3.46 -17.61
N LYS A 58 -19.31 3.62 -18.71
CA LYS A 58 -19.32 4.86 -19.51
C LYS A 58 -19.88 6.02 -18.66
N PRO A 59 -19.11 7.12 -18.43
CA PRO A 59 -19.67 8.33 -17.88
C PRO A 59 -20.59 9.00 -18.92
N ASN A 60 -21.65 9.65 -18.44
CA ASN A 60 -22.62 10.35 -19.28
C ASN A 60 -22.07 11.75 -19.63
N LEU A 61 -21.12 11.78 -20.58
CA LEU A 61 -20.53 13.00 -21.11
C LEU A 61 -20.71 13.00 -22.63
N ASP A 62 -21.38 14.04 -23.15
CA ASP A 62 -21.72 14.19 -24.57
C ASP A 62 -20.48 14.46 -25.44
N SER A 63 -19.41 15.02 -24.85
CA SER A 63 -18.07 15.08 -25.44
C SER A 63 -17.03 15.08 -24.31
N LEU A 64 -15.89 14.43 -24.53
CA LEU A 64 -14.78 14.36 -23.56
C LEU A 64 -13.64 15.23 -24.08
N ASP A 65 -13.49 16.44 -23.55
CA ASP A 65 -12.31 17.26 -23.82
C ASP A 65 -11.08 16.70 -23.08
N PHE A 66 -9.89 17.04 -23.59
CA PHE A 66 -8.61 16.63 -22.98
C PHE A 66 -8.50 17.03 -21.49
N PHE A 67 -8.96 18.24 -21.15
CA PHE A 67 -8.90 18.74 -19.78
C PHE A 67 -9.90 18.04 -18.87
N ASP A 68 -11.09 17.73 -19.37
CA ASP A 68 -12.08 16.92 -18.64
C ASP A 68 -11.54 15.52 -18.39
N LEU A 69 -10.89 14.92 -19.38
CA LEU A 69 -10.23 13.62 -19.24
C LEU A 69 -9.17 13.63 -18.13
N LEU A 70 -8.26 14.61 -18.14
CA LEU A 70 -7.21 14.76 -17.13
C LEU A 70 -7.81 14.99 -15.73
N TRP A 71 -8.87 15.79 -15.65
CA TRP A 71 -9.60 16.06 -14.41
C TRP A 71 -10.26 14.80 -13.85
N ILE A 72 -10.95 14.03 -14.68
CA ILE A 72 -11.61 12.76 -14.30
C ILE A 72 -10.58 11.74 -13.81
N VAL A 73 -9.48 11.58 -14.55
CA VAL A 73 -8.36 10.72 -14.15
C VAL A 73 -7.82 11.16 -12.80
N GLY A 74 -7.66 12.47 -12.59
CA GLY A 74 -7.16 13.03 -11.34
C GLY A 74 -8.08 12.79 -10.14
N ILE A 75 -9.39 13.01 -10.30
CA ILE A 75 -10.36 12.72 -9.23
C ILE A 75 -10.38 11.22 -8.93
N ALA A 76 -10.41 10.37 -9.96
CA ALA A 76 -10.42 8.93 -9.79
C ALA A 76 -9.18 8.45 -9.02
N ASP A 77 -7.99 8.96 -9.36
CA ASP A 77 -6.74 8.70 -8.64
C ASP A 77 -6.88 9.01 -7.14
N PHE A 78 -7.40 10.19 -6.78
CA PHE A 78 -7.60 10.57 -5.38
C PHE A 78 -8.65 9.71 -4.65
N MET A 79 -9.76 9.37 -5.30
CA MET A 79 -10.78 8.49 -4.72
C MET A 79 -10.21 7.12 -4.39
N LEU A 80 -9.38 6.55 -5.28
CA LEU A 80 -8.73 5.26 -5.04
C LEU A 80 -7.73 5.32 -3.90
N LYS A 81 -6.97 6.43 -3.79
CA LYS A 81 -6.10 6.68 -2.62
C LYS A 81 -6.90 6.65 -1.32
N TYR A 82 -8.07 7.30 -1.28
CA TYR A 82 -8.93 7.30 -0.09
C TYR A 82 -9.46 5.89 0.24
N ILE A 83 -9.94 5.15 -0.76
CA ILE A 83 -10.40 3.76 -0.58
C ILE A 83 -9.25 2.89 -0.05
N THR A 84 -8.04 3.06 -0.58
CA THR A 84 -6.85 2.29 -0.15
C THR A 84 -6.49 2.57 1.31
N ILE A 85 -6.46 3.84 1.71
CA ILE A 85 -6.20 4.22 3.10
C ILE A 85 -7.32 3.69 4.01
N ALA A 86 -8.59 3.78 3.61
CA ALA A 86 -9.72 3.25 4.36
C ALA A 86 -9.62 1.73 4.57
N LEU A 87 -9.28 0.96 3.52
CA LEU A 87 -9.05 -0.48 3.63
C LEU A 87 -7.91 -0.81 4.61
N LYS A 88 -6.81 -0.05 4.58
CA LYS A 88 -5.71 -0.21 5.55
C LYS A 88 -6.16 0.14 6.97
N CYS A 89 -6.96 1.21 7.16
CA CYS A 89 -7.55 1.56 8.45
C CYS A 89 -8.40 0.41 9.02
N LEU A 90 -9.20 -0.28 8.19
CA LEU A 90 -9.98 -1.45 8.61
C LEU A 90 -9.06 -2.59 9.10
N VAL A 91 -7.98 -2.89 8.36
CA VAL A 91 -6.99 -3.89 8.79
C VAL A 91 -6.30 -3.50 10.09
N VAL A 92 -6.02 -2.20 10.30
CA VAL A 92 -5.51 -1.70 11.58
C VAL A 92 -6.56 -1.92 12.66
N ALA A 93 -7.84 -1.58 12.45
CA ALA A 93 -8.90 -1.73 13.45
C ALA A 93 -9.11 -3.18 13.91
N LEU A 94 -8.79 -4.18 13.09
CA LEU A 94 -8.99 -5.59 13.44
C LEU A 94 -8.26 -5.99 14.74
N PRO A 95 -8.93 -6.69 15.67
CA PRO A 95 -8.32 -7.21 16.89
C PRO A 95 -7.34 -8.35 16.57
N LYS A 96 -6.41 -8.60 17.50
CA LYS A 96 -5.40 -9.67 17.36
C LYS A 96 -6.01 -11.07 17.19
N ILE A 97 -7.23 -11.26 17.66
CA ILE A 97 -7.97 -12.53 17.56
C ILE A 97 -8.27 -12.90 16.10
N ILE A 98 -8.47 -11.90 15.21
CA ILE A 98 -8.79 -12.12 13.79
C ILE A 98 -7.51 -12.15 12.96
N LEU A 99 -6.53 -11.31 13.28
CA LEU A 99 -5.34 -11.15 12.45
C LEU A 99 -4.08 -10.93 13.30
N ALA A 100 -3.17 -11.92 13.25
CA ALA A 100 -1.88 -11.87 13.90
C ALA A 100 -1.08 -10.62 13.45
N VAL A 101 -0.39 -9.98 14.40
CA VAL A 101 0.35 -8.72 14.12
C VAL A 101 1.39 -8.91 12.99
N LYS A 102 2.02 -10.09 12.93
CA LYS A 102 2.99 -10.47 11.89
C LYS A 102 2.40 -10.56 10.48
N SER A 103 1.09 -10.84 10.34
CA SER A 103 0.42 -10.92 9.04
C SER A 103 -0.15 -9.58 8.58
N LYS A 104 -0.43 -8.62 9.48
CA LYS A 104 -0.96 -7.29 9.11
C LYS A 104 -0.12 -6.55 8.07
N GLY A 105 1.21 -6.60 8.20
CA GLY A 105 2.13 -6.01 7.23
C GLY A 105 2.03 -6.63 5.82
N LYS A 106 1.64 -7.91 5.72
CA LYS A 106 1.38 -8.55 4.40
C LYS A 106 0.09 -8.02 3.79
N PHE A 107 -0.94 -7.78 4.59
CA PHE A 107 -2.20 -7.21 4.11
C PHE A 107 -2.04 -5.78 3.60
N TYR A 108 -1.30 -4.91 4.31
CA TYR A 108 -1.05 -3.54 3.82
C TYR A 108 -0.37 -3.53 2.45
N LEU A 109 0.56 -4.46 2.26
CA LEU A 109 1.30 -4.63 1.02
C LEU A 109 0.42 -5.14 -0.12
N VAL A 110 -0.39 -6.19 0.12
CA VAL A 110 -1.35 -6.69 -0.87
C VAL A 110 -2.36 -5.61 -1.25
N ILE A 111 -2.88 -4.87 -0.26
CA ILE A 111 -3.81 -3.75 -0.50
C ILE A 111 -3.15 -2.66 -1.36
N GLU A 112 -1.90 -2.30 -1.09
CA GLU A 112 -1.18 -1.29 -1.86
C GLU A 112 -0.93 -1.74 -3.30
N GLU A 113 -0.46 -2.97 -3.52
CA GLU A 113 -0.18 -3.48 -4.87
C GLU A 113 -1.46 -3.62 -5.70
N LEU A 114 -2.56 -4.10 -5.09
CA LEU A 114 -3.88 -4.14 -5.75
C LEU A 114 -4.40 -2.73 -6.08
N SER A 115 -4.20 -1.77 -5.18
CA SER A 115 -4.54 -0.37 -5.42
C SER A 115 -3.74 0.23 -6.58
N GLN A 116 -2.44 0.00 -6.63
CA GLN A 116 -1.57 0.49 -7.71
C GLN A 116 -1.88 -0.15 -9.06
N LEU A 117 -2.36 -1.40 -9.06
CA LEU A 117 -2.89 -2.03 -10.27
C LEU A 117 -4.17 -1.32 -10.70
N PHE A 118 -5.14 -1.16 -9.80
CA PHE A 118 -6.43 -0.53 -10.13
C PHE A 118 -6.27 0.92 -10.61
N ARG A 119 -5.40 1.70 -9.95
CA ARG A 119 -5.07 3.09 -10.31
C ARG A 119 -4.43 3.24 -11.69
N SER A 120 -3.72 2.23 -12.19
CA SER A 120 -3.24 2.25 -13.58
C SER A 120 -4.24 1.77 -14.61
N LEU A 121 -5.24 0.98 -14.22
CA LEU A 121 -6.21 0.46 -15.18
C LEU A 121 -7.24 1.53 -15.56
N ILE A 122 -7.63 2.40 -14.63
CA ILE A 122 -8.65 3.43 -14.89
C ILE A 122 -8.22 4.44 -15.97
N PRO A 123 -7.02 5.05 -15.93
CA PRO A 123 -6.59 5.98 -16.97
C PRO A 123 -6.56 5.33 -18.35
N ILE A 124 -6.10 4.08 -18.46
CA ILE A 124 -5.99 3.37 -19.74
C ILE A 124 -7.33 3.33 -20.47
N GLN A 125 -8.41 3.03 -19.76
CA GLN A 125 -9.76 2.97 -20.33
C GLN A 125 -10.23 4.31 -20.86
N LEU A 126 -9.96 5.35 -20.08
CA LEU A 126 -10.39 6.71 -20.38
C LEU A 126 -9.58 7.28 -21.57
N TRP A 127 -8.26 7.08 -21.58
CA TRP A 127 -7.39 7.43 -22.70
C TRP A 127 -7.73 6.65 -23.96
N TYR A 128 -8.01 5.35 -23.82
CA TYR A 128 -8.38 4.50 -24.93
C TYR A 128 -9.66 5.01 -25.62
N LYS A 129 -10.70 5.30 -24.83
CA LYS A 129 -11.94 5.87 -25.33
C LYS A 129 -11.73 7.24 -26.00
N TYR A 130 -10.89 8.10 -25.40
CA TYR A 130 -10.59 9.41 -25.96
C TYR A 130 -9.87 9.34 -27.32
N ILE A 131 -8.92 8.42 -27.48
CA ILE A 131 -8.11 8.28 -28.70
C ILE A 131 -8.87 7.54 -29.82
N MET A 132 -9.66 6.51 -29.48
CA MET A 132 -10.33 5.66 -30.47
C MET A 132 -11.72 6.14 -30.91
N GLY A 133 -12.28 7.16 -30.23
CA GLY A 133 -13.60 7.67 -30.56
C GLY A 133 -14.73 6.66 -30.33
N ASP A 134 -15.89 6.88 -30.97
CA ASP A 134 -17.10 6.07 -30.80
C ASP A 134 -17.16 4.82 -31.72
N ASP A 135 -16.07 4.46 -32.41
CA ASP A 135 -16.09 3.36 -33.39
C ASP A 135 -16.29 2.00 -32.68
N PRO A 136 -17.45 1.32 -32.81
CA PRO A 136 -17.86 0.31 -31.83
C PRO A 136 -17.35 -1.12 -32.09
N SER A 137 -16.75 -1.41 -33.25
CA SER A 137 -16.50 -2.82 -33.65
C SER A 137 -15.06 -3.30 -33.37
N ASN A 138 -14.05 -2.45 -33.57
CA ASN A 138 -12.64 -2.80 -33.36
C ASN A 138 -12.08 -2.24 -32.04
N SER A 139 -12.77 -1.26 -31.45
CA SER A 139 -12.30 -0.55 -30.25
C SER A 139 -12.42 -1.42 -28.98
N TYR A 140 -13.53 -2.06 -28.68
CA TYR A 140 -13.65 -2.81 -27.42
C TYR A 140 -12.71 -4.01 -27.33
N PHE A 141 -12.43 -4.68 -28.45
CA PHE A 141 -11.51 -5.82 -28.50
C PHE A 141 -10.06 -5.42 -28.25
N LEU A 142 -9.55 -4.42 -28.98
CA LEU A 142 -8.17 -3.94 -28.83
C LEU A 142 -7.93 -3.31 -27.45
N GLY A 143 -8.90 -2.54 -26.93
CA GLY A 143 -8.87 -2.00 -25.58
C GLY A 143 -8.76 -3.12 -24.55
N GLY A 144 -9.66 -4.11 -24.62
CA GLY A 144 -9.65 -5.31 -23.78
C GLY A 144 -8.30 -6.05 -23.78
N VAL A 145 -7.72 -6.26 -24.96
CA VAL A 145 -6.42 -6.92 -25.12
C VAL A 145 -5.29 -6.11 -24.48
N LEU A 146 -5.25 -4.79 -24.66
CA LEU A 146 -4.23 -3.91 -24.06
C LEU A 146 -4.35 -3.88 -22.54
N ILE A 147 -5.57 -3.82 -21.99
CA ILE A 147 -5.82 -3.89 -20.55
C ILE A 147 -5.33 -5.23 -19.99
N ILE A 148 -5.64 -6.33 -20.67
CA ILE A 148 -5.22 -7.68 -20.23
C ILE A 148 -3.69 -7.79 -20.29
N LEU A 149 -3.05 -7.40 -21.40
CA LEU A 149 -1.59 -7.43 -21.55
C LEU A 149 -0.90 -6.56 -20.49
N TYR A 150 -1.35 -5.32 -20.30
CA TYR A 150 -0.79 -4.42 -19.31
C TYR A 150 -1.01 -4.94 -17.88
N SER A 151 -2.21 -5.46 -17.58
CA SER A 151 -2.52 -6.09 -16.29
C SER A 151 -1.61 -7.29 -16.06
N LEU A 152 -1.42 -8.16 -17.05
CA LEU A 152 -0.53 -9.32 -16.94
C LEU A 152 0.93 -8.91 -16.76
N CYS A 153 1.41 -7.90 -17.48
CA CYS A 153 2.75 -7.35 -17.31
C CYS A 153 2.94 -6.75 -15.92
N LYS A 154 1.98 -5.95 -15.44
CA LYS A 154 2.07 -5.27 -14.14
C LYS A 154 1.90 -6.24 -12.97
N VAL A 155 0.99 -7.20 -13.07
CA VAL A 155 0.87 -8.30 -12.10
C VAL A 155 2.13 -9.16 -12.13
N ARG A 156 2.71 -9.45 -13.30
CA ARG A 156 3.99 -10.17 -13.38
C ARG A 156 5.17 -9.36 -12.82
N TRP A 157 5.14 -8.03 -12.91
CA TRP A 157 6.11 -7.15 -12.25
C TRP A 157 5.91 -7.14 -10.73
N ALA A 158 4.67 -7.06 -10.26
CA ALA A 158 4.31 -7.14 -8.83
C ALA A 158 4.58 -8.52 -8.22
N MET A 159 4.31 -9.60 -8.95
CA MET A 159 4.65 -10.98 -8.58
C MET A 159 6.14 -11.28 -8.76
N GLY A 160 6.79 -10.61 -9.72
CA GLY A 160 8.22 -10.67 -10.03
C GLY A 160 9.09 -9.94 -9.01
N ARG A 161 8.50 -8.96 -8.29
CA ARG A 161 8.83 -8.69 -6.89
C ARG A 161 8.37 -9.88 -6.05
N ARG A 162 8.90 -11.08 -6.34
CA ARG A 162 8.86 -12.22 -5.43
C ARG A 162 9.33 -11.64 -4.12
N PHE A 163 8.44 -11.54 -3.14
CA PHE A 163 8.82 -11.15 -1.80
C PHE A 163 9.92 -12.11 -1.42
N PRO A 164 11.19 -11.68 -1.41
CA PRO A 164 12.12 -12.52 -0.75
C PRO A 164 11.63 -12.42 0.69
N ILE A 165 11.14 -13.54 1.21
CA ILE A 165 11.36 -13.83 2.61
C ILE A 165 12.89 -13.92 2.69
N THR A 166 13.57 -12.77 2.62
CA THR A 166 14.96 -12.67 2.97
C THR A 166 14.94 -13.04 4.43
N ASN A 167 15.38 -14.25 4.73
CA ASN A 167 15.86 -14.57 6.05
C ASN A 167 17.05 -13.62 6.25
N TYR A 168 16.80 -12.46 6.87
CA TYR A 168 17.85 -11.49 7.23
C TYR A 168 18.84 -12.11 8.22
N GLY A 169 18.46 -13.24 8.83
CA GLY A 169 19.28 -14.06 9.68
C GLY A 169 18.69 -15.46 9.81
N VAL A 170 19.47 -16.38 10.37
CA VAL A 170 19.00 -17.71 10.80
C VAL A 170 18.62 -17.68 12.28
N ARG A 171 17.84 -18.66 12.75
CA ARG A 171 17.54 -18.77 14.19
C ARG A 171 18.84 -18.96 14.97
N ALA A 172 19.06 -18.12 15.97
CA ALA A 172 20.28 -18.19 16.78
C ALA A 172 20.21 -19.40 17.71
N THR A 173 21.35 -20.05 17.93
CA THR A 173 21.48 -21.10 18.94
C THR A 173 21.56 -20.50 20.34
N SER A 174 21.29 -21.30 21.38
CA SER A 174 21.45 -20.88 22.78
C SER A 174 22.87 -20.41 23.08
N GLN A 175 23.88 -21.05 22.47
CA GLN A 175 25.28 -20.65 22.60
C GLN A 175 25.55 -19.25 22.04
N GLN A 176 25.02 -18.93 20.85
CA GLN A 176 25.15 -17.59 20.27
C GLN A 176 24.40 -16.52 21.09
N CYS A 177 23.30 -16.89 21.73
CA CYS A 177 22.58 -16.00 22.64
C CYS A 177 23.40 -15.73 23.92
N ALA A 178 24.07 -16.75 24.46
CA ALA A 178 24.97 -16.61 25.61
C ALA A 178 26.19 -15.74 25.27
N GLU A 179 26.81 -15.93 24.10
CA GLU A 179 27.92 -15.11 23.61
C GLU A 179 27.51 -13.63 23.40
N ALA A 180 26.24 -13.39 23.05
CA ALA A 180 25.67 -12.05 22.91
C ALA A 180 25.20 -11.42 24.24
N GLY A 181 25.39 -12.10 25.38
CA GLY A 181 25.01 -11.61 26.71
C GLY A 181 23.53 -11.78 27.06
N GLU A 182 22.82 -12.70 26.39
CA GLU A 182 21.41 -13.10 26.61
C GLU A 182 20.34 -11.98 26.49
N ILE A 183 20.77 -10.75 26.25
CA ILE A 183 19.92 -9.56 26.19
C ILE A 183 19.99 -8.97 24.77
N CYS A 184 18.82 -8.65 24.22
CA CYS A 184 18.75 -7.98 22.92
C CYS A 184 19.13 -6.49 23.03
N ALA A 185 20.10 -6.04 22.23
CA ALA A 185 20.56 -4.65 22.22
C ALA A 185 19.49 -3.62 21.78
N ILE A 186 18.39 -4.05 21.16
CA ILE A 186 17.29 -3.16 20.74
C ILE A 186 16.26 -3.00 21.86
N CYS A 187 15.70 -4.11 22.37
CA CYS A 187 14.64 -4.05 23.39
C CYS A 187 15.17 -4.11 24.83
N GLN A 188 16.47 -4.33 25.02
CA GLN A 188 17.14 -4.41 26.33
C GLN A 188 16.49 -5.43 27.26
N ALA A 189 15.95 -6.51 26.69
CA ALA A 189 15.31 -7.62 27.38
C ALA A 189 15.81 -8.95 26.83
N GLU A 190 15.50 -10.05 27.53
CA GLU A 190 15.81 -11.41 27.09
C GLU A 190 15.32 -11.69 25.67
N PHE A 191 16.11 -12.47 24.93
CA PHE A 191 15.81 -12.80 23.55
C PHE A 191 14.47 -13.54 23.38
N ARG A 192 13.58 -12.97 22.57
CA ARG A 192 12.36 -13.63 22.09
C ARG A 192 12.53 -13.94 20.62
N GLU A 193 12.53 -15.24 20.29
CA GLU A 193 12.74 -15.71 18.92
C GLU A 193 14.03 -15.12 18.30
N PRO A 194 15.22 -15.40 18.86
CA PRO A 194 16.44 -14.76 18.43
C PRO A 194 16.84 -15.16 17.00
N LEU A 195 17.28 -14.16 16.23
CA LEU A 195 17.87 -14.33 14.91
C LEU A 195 19.30 -13.80 14.93
N VAL A 196 20.20 -14.55 14.31
CA VAL A 196 21.59 -14.14 14.06
C VAL A 196 21.70 -13.64 12.62
N LEU A 197 22.14 -12.38 12.46
CA LEU A 197 22.41 -11.80 11.15
C LEU A 197 23.69 -12.39 10.54
N MET A 198 23.92 -12.17 9.24
CA MET A 198 25.18 -12.59 8.57
C MET A 198 26.45 -11.99 9.20
N CYS A 199 26.32 -10.83 9.86
CA CYS A 199 27.38 -10.20 10.64
C CYS A 199 27.53 -10.76 12.07
N GLN A 200 26.90 -11.89 12.37
CA GLN A 200 26.92 -12.63 13.64
C GLN A 200 26.28 -11.92 14.85
N HIS A 201 25.66 -10.76 14.67
CA HIS A 201 24.92 -10.10 15.75
C HIS A 201 23.52 -10.71 15.94
N VAL A 202 23.13 -10.90 17.21
CA VAL A 202 21.88 -11.54 17.61
C VAL A 202 20.87 -10.51 18.11
N PHE A 203 19.62 -10.63 17.65
CA PHE A 203 18.51 -9.77 18.05
C PHE A 203 17.19 -10.54 18.04
N CYS A 204 16.17 -10.04 18.74
CA CYS A 204 14.81 -10.58 18.61
C CYS A 204 14.29 -10.40 17.18
N GLU A 205 13.58 -11.40 16.64
CA GLU A 205 12.98 -11.32 15.30
C GLU A 205 12.12 -10.06 15.11
N GLU A 206 11.29 -9.73 16.11
CA GLU A 206 10.45 -8.53 16.06
C GLU A 206 11.26 -7.23 16.04
N CYS A 207 12.37 -7.18 16.79
CA CYS A 207 13.22 -6.00 16.86
C CYS A 207 13.92 -5.74 15.52
N LEU A 208 14.43 -6.81 14.88
CA LEU A 208 15.01 -6.72 13.54
C LEU A 208 13.98 -6.34 12.48
N CYS A 209 12.77 -6.90 12.55
CA CYS A 209 11.71 -6.54 11.60
C CYS A 209 11.40 -5.04 11.65
N LEU A 210 11.32 -4.44 12.86
CA LEU A 210 11.04 -3.01 13.02
C LEU A 210 12.20 -2.14 12.57
N TRP A 211 13.43 -2.57 12.86
CA TRP A 211 14.62 -1.88 12.42
C TRP A 211 14.70 -1.84 10.89
N PHE A 212 14.46 -3.00 10.25
CA PHE A 212 14.50 -3.13 8.79
C PHE A 212 13.32 -2.50 8.05
N ASP A 213 12.28 -2.04 8.74
CA ASP A 213 11.25 -1.18 8.13
C ASP A 213 11.79 0.24 7.86
N ARG A 214 12.88 0.65 8.53
CA ARG A 214 13.47 2.01 8.43
C ARG A 214 14.87 2.00 7.83
N GLU A 215 15.72 1.10 8.30
CA GLU A 215 17.14 1.03 7.97
C GLU A 215 17.50 -0.28 7.26
N ARG A 216 18.58 -0.34 6.49
CA ARG A 216 19.02 -1.58 5.79
C ARG A 216 20.20 -2.27 6.48
N THR A 217 20.69 -1.72 7.57
CA THR A 217 21.98 -2.06 8.17
C THR A 217 21.81 -2.75 9.52
N CYS A 218 22.80 -3.50 9.97
CA CYS A 218 22.82 -4.03 11.34
C CYS A 218 22.81 -2.88 12.36
N PRO A 219 21.99 -2.94 13.44
CA PRO A 219 21.96 -1.93 14.50
C PRO A 219 23.29 -1.73 15.22
N LEU A 220 24.14 -2.77 15.28
CA LEU A 220 25.41 -2.74 16.01
C LEU A 220 26.58 -2.34 15.12
N CYS A 221 26.81 -3.06 14.02
CA CYS A 221 28.00 -2.86 13.17
C CYS A 221 27.72 -2.11 11.86
N ARG A 222 26.47 -1.72 11.59
CA ARG A 222 26.04 -1.03 10.36
C ARG A 222 26.33 -1.77 9.04
N SER A 223 26.73 -3.04 9.08
CA SER A 223 26.85 -3.87 7.88
C SER A 223 25.49 -3.97 7.17
N VAL A 224 25.45 -3.89 5.85
CA VAL A 224 24.21 -4.07 5.08
C VAL A 224 23.67 -5.48 5.32
N ALA A 225 22.47 -5.58 5.89
CA ALA A 225 21.82 -6.84 6.24
C ALA A 225 20.65 -7.17 5.30
N VAL A 226 20.08 -6.17 4.61
CA VAL A 226 18.98 -6.34 3.66
C VAL A 226 19.25 -5.51 2.41
N GLU A 227 19.28 -6.16 1.24
CA GLU A 227 19.53 -5.51 -0.06
C GLU A 227 18.33 -4.67 -0.55
N THR A 228 17.10 -5.04 -0.17
CA THR A 228 15.86 -4.40 -0.62
C THR A 228 14.92 -4.09 0.55
N LEU A 229 14.62 -2.80 0.79
CA LEU A 229 13.62 -2.37 1.79
C LEU A 229 12.23 -2.90 1.39
N ARG A 230 11.46 -3.39 2.38
CA ARG A 230 10.04 -3.74 2.17
C ARG A 230 9.19 -2.47 2.22
N CYS A 231 9.09 -1.81 1.07
CA CYS A 231 8.19 -0.67 0.91
C CYS A 231 6.75 -1.05 1.34
N TRP A 232 6.02 -0.11 1.98
CA TRP A 232 4.58 -0.19 2.32
C TRP A 232 4.15 -1.07 3.50
N LYS A 233 5.07 -1.78 4.16
CA LYS A 233 4.75 -2.53 5.40
C LYS A 233 4.39 -1.64 6.60
N ASP A 234 4.81 -0.38 6.56
CA ASP A 234 4.52 0.65 7.57
C ASP A 234 3.11 1.27 7.41
N GLY A 235 2.33 0.78 6.44
CA GLY A 235 0.97 1.24 6.18
C GLY A 235 0.88 2.47 5.29
N THR A 236 2.01 3.00 4.80
CA THR A 236 2.01 4.13 3.86
C THR A 236 1.36 3.77 2.53
N THR A 237 0.68 4.74 1.93
CA THR A 237 0.13 4.67 0.56
C THR A 237 0.94 5.59 -0.34
N SER A 238 1.20 5.15 -1.59
CA SER A 238 1.98 5.93 -2.55
C SER A 238 1.34 7.26 -2.89
N ALA A 239 2.12 8.34 -2.81
CA ALA A 239 1.72 9.67 -3.25
C ALA A 239 1.76 9.82 -4.79
N HIS A 240 2.46 8.91 -5.48
CA HIS A 240 2.69 8.99 -6.92
C HIS A 240 1.37 9.11 -7.69
N PHE A 241 1.24 10.17 -8.48
CA PHE A 241 0.07 10.42 -9.31
C PHE A 241 0.18 9.61 -10.60
N GLN A 242 -0.79 8.74 -10.89
CA GLN A 242 -0.76 7.88 -12.07
C GLN A 242 -1.66 8.49 -13.15
N VAL A 243 -1.04 9.25 -14.04
CA VAL A 243 -1.70 9.87 -15.20
C VAL A 243 -1.84 8.89 -16.37
N TYR A 244 -1.00 7.84 -16.37
CA TYR A 244 -0.88 6.80 -17.40
C TYR A 244 -0.56 5.43 -16.78
#